data_AF-A0A2E2TF37-F1
#
_entry.id   AF-A0A2E2TF37-F1
#
_cell.length_a   1.000
_cell.length_b   1.000
_cell.length_c   1.000
_cell.angle_alpha   90.00
_cell.angle_beta   90.00
_cell.angle_gamma   90.00
#
_symmetry.space_group_name_H-M   'P 1'
#
loop_
_entity.id
_entity.type
_entity.pdbx_description
1 polymer ?
#
loop_
_entity_poly.entity_id
_entity_poly.type
_entity_poly.pdbx_seq_one_letter_code
_entity_poly.pdbx_strand_id
1 'polypeptide(L)' 'MKKLLFLFAVGSLVSLSSCEKCSTCTFNDPEQGELVSDDVCQKGKQYDHVLEMHDRNGWTCIEK' A
#
# COMPACT_ATOMS: atom_id res chain seq x y z
N MET A 1 -41.75 -1.12 37.25
CA MET A 1 -42.11 -1.33 35.84
C MET A 1 -40.86 -1.72 35.07
N LYS A 2 -40.86 -2.90 34.46
CA LYS A 2 -39.80 -3.38 33.54
C LYS A 2 -39.98 -2.68 32.20
N LYS A 3 -39.00 -1.89 31.75
CA LYS A 3 -38.67 -1.71 30.33
C LYS A 3 -37.17 -1.45 30.19
N LEU A 4 -36.46 -2.52 29.86
CA LEU A 4 -35.13 -2.46 29.29
C LEU A 4 -35.19 -1.71 27.97
N LEU A 5 -34.31 -0.72 27.78
CA LEU A 5 -33.96 -0.23 26.46
C LEU A 5 -32.44 -0.29 26.33
N PHE A 6 -31.98 -1.52 26.06
CA PHE A 6 -30.74 -1.78 25.36
C PHE A 6 -30.82 -1.12 23.99
N LEU A 7 -30.09 -0.03 23.78
CA LEU A 7 -29.78 0.48 22.45
C LEU A 7 -28.27 0.30 22.25
N PHE A 8 -27.91 -0.92 21.85
CA PHE A 8 -26.66 -1.24 21.19
C PHE A 8 -26.65 -0.52 19.83
N ALA A 9 -26.13 0.71 19.80
CA ALA A 9 -25.67 1.33 18.57
C ALA A 9 -24.16 1.11 18.47
N VAL A 10 -23.75 -0.14 18.22
CA VAL A 10 -22.37 -0.42 17.78
C VAL A 10 -22.33 0.06 16.34
N GLY A 11 -21.91 1.31 16.18
CA GLY A 11 -21.71 1.94 14.89
C GLY A 11 -20.85 1.05 14.01
N SER A 12 -21.35 0.80 12.81
CA SER A 12 -20.66 0.05 11.77
C SER A 12 -19.21 0.49 11.72
N LEU A 13 -18.30 -0.43 12.07
CA LEU A 13 -16.89 -0.32 11.74
C LEU A 13 -16.86 -0.29 10.21
N VAL A 14 -16.84 0.92 9.64
CA VAL A 14 -16.53 1.13 8.24
C VAL A 14 -15.11 0.64 8.11
N SER A 15 -14.98 -0.63 7.73
CA SER A 15 -13.71 -1.24 7.37
C SER A 15 -13.13 -0.37 6.28
N LEU A 16 -12.21 0.52 6.64
CA LEU A 16 -11.35 1.20 5.70
C LEU A 16 -10.52 0.09 5.05
N SER A 17 -11.06 -0.52 4.00
CA SER A 17 -10.31 -1.32 3.05
C SER A 17 -9.37 -0.33 2.35
N SER A 18 -8.31 0.07 3.05
CA SER A 18 -7.15 0.64 2.40
C SER A 18 -6.63 -0.47 1.52
N CYS A 19 -7.06 -0.45 0.26
CA CYS A 19 -6.60 -1.37 -0.75
C CYS A 19 -5.09 -1.23 -0.82
N GLU A 20 -4.42 -2.36 -0.68
CA GLU A 20 -2.99 -2.46 -0.93
C GLU A 20 -2.75 -2.19 -2.40
N LYS A 21 -1.73 -1.39 -2.70
CA LYS A 21 -1.22 -1.17 -4.05
C LYS A 21 0.12 -1.86 -4.14
N CYS A 22 0.37 -2.51 -5.28
CA CYS A 22 1.60 -3.22 -5.55
C CYS A 22 2.27 -2.61 -6.78
N SER A 23 3.57 -2.40 -6.71
CA SER A 23 4.39 -2.03 -7.86
C SER A 23 5.56 -2.98 -8.03
N THR A 24 5.97 -3.21 -9.26
CA THR A 24 7.27 -3.82 -9.57
C THR A 24 8.22 -2.70 -9.97
N CYS A 25 9.42 -2.68 -9.41
CA CYS A 25 10.42 -1.67 -9.72
C CYS A 25 11.56 -2.28 -10.54
N THR A 26 12.08 -1.53 -11.50
CA THR A 26 13.23 -1.90 -12.32
C THR A 26 14.36 -0.89 -12.19
N PHE A 27 15.59 -1.37 -12.27
CA PHE A 27 16.79 -0.54 -12.27
C PHE A 27 17.69 -0.94 -13.42
N ASN A 28 18.13 0.04 -14.20
CA ASN A 28 19.06 -0.20 -15.30
C ASN A 28 20.49 -0.15 -14.77
N ASP A 29 21.04 -1.31 -14.44
CA ASP A 29 22.44 -1.46 -14.05
C ASP A 29 23.34 -1.55 -15.30
N PRO A 30 24.40 -0.72 -15.40
CA PRO A 30 25.26 -0.72 -16.58
C PRO A 30 26.11 -2.00 -16.73
N GLU A 31 26.31 -2.77 -15.67
CA GLU A 31 27.12 -3.99 -15.66
C GLU A 31 26.25 -5.26 -15.76
N GLN A 32 25.09 -5.26 -15.10
CA GLN A 32 24.20 -6.42 -14.97
C GLN A 32 22.96 -6.36 -15.88
N GLY A 33 22.67 -5.21 -16.47
CA GLY A 33 21.46 -4.98 -17.25
C GLY A 33 20.26 -4.59 -16.39
N GLU A 34 19.05 -4.87 -16.85
CA GLU A 34 17.83 -4.56 -16.10
C GLU A 34 17.67 -5.48 -14.88
N LEU A 35 17.70 -4.90 -13.69
CA LEU A 35 17.38 -5.55 -12.43
C LEU A 35 15.90 -5.33 -12.11
N VAL A 36 15.22 -6.38 -11.67
CA VAL A 36 13.80 -6.35 -11.31
C VAL A 36 13.66 -6.65 -9.82
N SER A 37 12.92 -5.82 -9.10
CA SER A 37 12.63 -6.02 -7.69
C SER A 37 11.50 -7.03 -7.48
N ASP A 38 11.40 -7.55 -6.26
CA ASP A 38 10.14 -8.14 -5.80
C ASP A 38 9.02 -7.08 -5.75
N ASP A 39 7.77 -7.54 -5.67
CA ASP A 39 6.61 -6.64 -5.63
C ASP A 39 6.58 -5.84 -4.32
N VAL A 40 6.53 -4.52 -4.48
CA VAL A 40 6.39 -3.56 -3.39
C VAL A 40 4.91 -3.31 -3.14
N CYS A 41 4.35 -4.05 -2.19
CA CYS A 41 2.94 -3.94 -1.80
C CYS A 41 2.79 -3.15 -0.50
N GLN A 42 2.13 -1.99 -0.56
CA GLN A 42 1.92 -1.10 0.59
C GLN A 42 0.57 -0.37 0.51
N LYS A 43 0.20 0.33 1.59
CA LYS A 43 -1.10 1.00 1.73
C LYS A 43 -0.94 2.51 1.94
N GLY A 44 -1.79 3.28 1.26
CA GLY A 44 -1.88 4.73 1.42
C GLY A 44 -0.52 5.42 1.29
N LYS A 45 -0.23 6.37 2.19
CA LYS A 45 1.01 7.18 2.14
C LYS A 45 2.29 6.36 2.25
N GLN A 46 2.24 5.17 2.84
CA GLN A 46 3.41 4.30 2.92
C GLN A 46 3.82 3.80 1.53
N TYR A 47 2.84 3.53 0.66
CA TYR A 47 3.11 3.16 -0.72
C TYR A 47 3.82 4.29 -1.45
N ASP A 48 3.25 5.49 -1.39
CA ASP A 48 3.82 6.68 -2.04
C ASP A 48 5.26 6.95 -1.54
N HIS A 49 5.49 6.85 -0.23
CA HIS A 49 6.81 7.05 0.36
C HIS A 49 7.83 6.00 -0.12
N VAL A 50 7.45 4.73 -0.17
CA VAL A 50 8.37 3.68 -0.62
C VAL A 50 8.70 3.85 -2.10
N LEU A 51 7.72 4.20 -2.94
CA LEU A 51 7.98 4.48 -4.36
C LEU A 51 8.89 5.69 -4.55
N GLU A 52 8.69 6.75 -3.76
CA GLU A 52 9.58 7.93 -3.79
C GLU A 52 11.02 7.57 -3.42
N MET A 53 11.22 6.67 -2.45
CA MET A 53 12.57 6.21 -2.10
C MET A 53 13.22 5.38 -3.23
N HIS A 54 12.44 4.58 -3.95
CA HIS A 54 12.92 3.85 -5.12
C HIS A 54 13.31 4.80 -6.25
N ASP A 55 12.45 5.76 -6.57
CA ASP A 55 12.69 6.79 -7.59
C ASP A 55 13.97 7.59 -7.29
N ARG A 56 14.15 8.05 -6.04
CA ARG A 56 15.39 8.73 -5.60
C ARG A 56 16.64 7.87 -5.72
N ASN A 57 16.50 6.54 -5.66
CA ASN A 57 17.59 5.59 -5.83
C ASN A 57 17.77 5.17 -7.31
N GLY A 58 17.07 5.80 -8.25
CA GLY A 58 17.19 5.55 -9.68
C GLY A 58 16.36 4.38 -10.21
N TRP A 59 15.45 3.83 -9.40
CA TRP A 59 14.54 2.78 -9.81
C TRP A 59 13.29 3.36 -10.47
N THR A 60 12.76 2.68 -11.48
CA THR A 60 11.49 3.00 -12.13
C THR A 60 10.44 1.99 -11.71
N CYS A 61 9.34 2.43 -11.11
CA CYS A 61 8.29 1.54 -10.59
C CYS A 61 7.02 1.61 -11.43
N ILE A 62 6.40 0.46 -11.68
CA ILE A 62 5.16 0.31 -12.44
C ILE A 62 4.11 -0.37 -11.55
N GLU A 63 2.98 0.30 -11.33
CA GLU A 63 1.82 -0.26 -10.60
C GLU A 63 1.24 -1.46 -11.35
N LYS A 64 0.99 -2.55 -10.62
CA LYS A 64 0.40 -3.79 -11.13
C LYS A 64 -1.13 -3.79 -11.07
#